data_AF-A0A6B3SY94-F1
#
_entry.id   AF-A0A6B3SY94-F1
#
_cell.length_a   1.000
_cell.length_b   1.000
_cell.length_c   1.000
_cell.angle_alpha   90.00
_cell.angle_beta   90.00
_cell.angle_gamma   90.00
#
_symmetry.space_group_name_H-M   'P 1'
#
loop_
_entity.id
_entity.type
_entity.pdbx_description
1 polymer ?
#
loop_
_entity_poly.entity_id
_entity_poly.type
_entity_poly.pdbx_seq_one_letter_code
_entity_poly.pdbx_strand_id
1 'polypeptide(L)'
;MHYRDADDEYFEVFKEYGSSLAEVIGRTDFPKTYRAMFGFCAKANSLKTAMFECVDTKNPYAFKVLFRCFCEHYLKFTYLWACFVKEKSDRVGSDYFSFCGAVEAQDYVAAIAMAERLLGNEVVANTRNAIAEFYPDAAKLSARELKQLSGQFKYRTILRFLADERFAFVAKERPFLAQIVPTYALLSSFVHGGPYTDLEMANFSQPSVIAECESNAEVVMLMSATVFMFTAAAISREYPEFNGIAPKVNSIIKRFVADET
;
A
#
# COMPACT_ATOMS: atom_id res chain seq x y z
N MET A 1 -1.04 -24.49 -8.67
CA MET A 1 -0.14 -24.08 -7.57
C MET A 1 -0.98 -23.37 -6.52
N HIS A 2 -0.89 -23.71 -5.24
CA HIS A 2 -1.64 -23.01 -4.20
C HIS A 2 -0.99 -21.64 -3.91
N TYR A 3 -1.74 -20.63 -3.44
CA TYR A 3 -1.18 -19.28 -3.23
C TYR A 3 -0.04 -19.27 -2.21
N ARG A 4 -0.03 -20.20 -1.26
CA ARG A 4 1.05 -20.37 -0.28
C ARG A 4 2.34 -20.88 -0.92
N ASP A 5 2.25 -21.83 -1.85
CA ASP A 5 3.42 -22.34 -2.57
C ASP A 5 4.06 -21.21 -3.39
N ALA A 6 3.22 -20.44 -4.09
CA ALA A 6 3.66 -19.27 -4.85
C ALA A 6 4.26 -18.19 -3.93
N ASP A 7 3.68 -17.99 -2.74
CA ASP A 7 4.17 -17.03 -1.76
C ASP A 7 5.54 -17.42 -1.20
N ASP A 8 5.74 -18.70 -0.85
CA ASP A 8 7.00 -19.23 -0.38
C ASP A 8 8.10 -19.07 -1.43
N GLU A 9 7.82 -19.44 -2.69
CA GLU A 9 8.75 -19.23 -3.81
C GLU A 9 9.10 -17.75 -4.00
N TYR A 10 8.10 -16.87 -3.98
CA TYR A 10 8.31 -15.42 -4.07
C TYR A 10 9.15 -14.91 -2.90
N PHE A 11 8.87 -15.37 -1.69
CA PHE A 11 9.53 -14.91 -0.47
C PHE A 11 11.00 -15.34 -0.42
N GLU A 12 11.36 -16.48 -0.99
CA GLU A 12 12.76 -16.86 -1.15
C GLU A 12 13.51 -15.91 -2.08
N VAL A 13 12.88 -15.43 -3.17
CA VAL A 13 13.47 -14.36 -4.01
C VAL A 13 13.61 -13.06 -3.21
N PHE A 14 12.61 -12.70 -2.40
CA PHE A 14 12.71 -11.51 -1.54
C PHE A 14 13.86 -11.64 -0.52
N LYS A 15 14.03 -12.81 0.11
CA LYS A 15 15.11 -13.07 1.07
C LYS A 15 16.49 -13.02 0.41
N GLU A 16 16.61 -13.55 -0.80
CA GLU A 16 17.87 -13.57 -1.54
C GLU A 16 18.34 -12.14 -1.91
N TYR A 17 17.42 -11.28 -2.34
CA TYR A 17 17.79 -9.98 -2.95
C TYR A 17 17.38 -8.73 -2.16
N GLY A 18 16.47 -8.85 -1.20
CA GLY A 18 15.85 -7.72 -0.52
C GLY A 18 16.86 -6.81 0.18
N SER A 19 17.82 -7.39 0.91
CA SER A 19 18.87 -6.64 1.60
C SER A 19 19.78 -5.90 0.60
N SER A 20 20.24 -6.58 -0.45
CA SER A 20 21.11 -6.00 -1.48
C SER A 20 20.42 -4.84 -2.22
N LEU A 21 19.11 -4.97 -2.50
CA LEU A 21 18.31 -3.87 -3.04
C LEU A 21 18.23 -2.70 -2.06
N ALA A 22 17.97 -2.96 -0.77
CA ALA A 22 17.87 -1.91 0.24
C ALA A 22 19.18 -1.11 0.39
N GLU A 23 20.33 -1.79 0.33
CA GLU A 23 21.65 -1.18 0.46
C GLU A 23 22.03 -0.23 -0.69
N VAL A 24 21.45 -0.39 -1.87
CA VAL A 24 21.70 0.53 -3.00
C VAL A 24 20.76 1.74 -3.01
N ILE A 25 19.61 1.68 -2.35
CA ILE A 25 18.58 2.75 -2.40
C ILE A 25 19.15 4.11 -2.05
N GLY A 26 20.00 4.22 -1.02
CA GLY A 26 20.58 5.50 -0.61
C GLY A 26 21.60 6.08 -1.59
N ARG A 27 22.02 5.31 -2.60
CA ARG A 27 23.04 5.64 -3.60
C ARG A 27 22.44 5.84 -5.00
N THR A 28 21.13 5.79 -5.15
CA THR A 28 20.47 6.02 -6.44
C THR A 28 20.22 7.50 -6.67
N ASP A 29 19.86 7.85 -7.91
CA ASP A 29 19.38 9.19 -8.27
C ASP A 29 17.98 9.48 -7.71
N PHE A 30 17.24 8.43 -7.30
CA PHE A 30 15.86 8.50 -6.80
C PHE A 30 15.66 7.84 -5.40
N PRO A 31 16.45 8.24 -4.39
CA PRO A 31 16.54 7.52 -3.14
C PRO A 31 15.22 7.55 -2.34
N LYS A 32 14.45 8.64 -2.37
CA LYS A 32 13.20 8.75 -1.60
C LYS A 32 12.08 7.96 -2.28
N THR A 33 11.96 8.02 -3.60
CA THR A 33 10.97 7.26 -4.37
C THR A 33 11.22 5.76 -4.19
N TYR A 34 12.46 5.29 -4.34
CA TYR A 34 12.78 3.88 -4.12
C TYR A 34 12.63 3.46 -2.66
N ARG A 35 12.99 4.30 -1.69
CA ARG A 35 12.71 4.04 -0.28
C ARG A 35 11.21 3.89 0.00
N ALA A 36 10.37 4.75 -0.58
CA ALA A 36 8.93 4.66 -0.41
C ALA A 36 8.38 3.36 -1.02
N MET A 37 8.77 3.03 -2.25
CA MET A 37 8.37 1.80 -2.93
C MET A 37 8.83 0.53 -2.19
N PHE A 38 10.09 0.48 -1.77
CA PHE A 38 10.63 -0.65 -1.00
C PHE A 38 9.95 -0.77 0.36
N GLY A 39 9.64 0.35 1.01
CA GLY A 39 8.86 0.36 2.25
C GLY A 39 7.47 -0.26 2.08
N PHE A 40 6.84 -0.14 0.91
CA PHE A 40 5.58 -0.83 0.62
C PHE A 40 5.74 -2.35 0.46
N CYS A 41 6.92 -2.86 0.11
CA CYS A 41 7.17 -4.30 0.10
C CYS A 41 7.01 -4.88 1.52
N ALA A 42 7.64 -4.25 2.52
CA ALA A 42 7.53 -4.68 3.92
C ALA A 42 6.10 -4.55 4.47
N LYS A 43 5.43 -3.43 4.20
CA LYS A 43 4.05 -3.17 4.65
C LYS A 43 3.06 -4.16 4.01
N ALA A 44 3.15 -4.38 2.70
CA ALA A 44 2.30 -5.34 2.00
C ALA A 44 2.53 -6.76 2.51
N ASN A 45 3.79 -7.18 2.69
CA ASN A 45 4.12 -8.51 3.21
C ASN A 45 3.58 -8.73 4.63
N SER A 46 3.66 -7.72 5.50
CA SER A 46 3.15 -7.79 6.88
C SER A 46 1.64 -7.97 6.90
N LEU A 47 0.91 -7.18 6.10
CA LEU A 47 -0.54 -7.28 5.98
C LEU A 47 -0.97 -8.61 5.35
N LYS A 48 -0.30 -9.05 4.28
CA LYS A 48 -0.53 -10.35 3.62
C LYS A 48 -0.42 -11.50 4.63
N THR A 49 0.67 -11.52 5.40
CA THR A 49 0.90 -12.59 6.40
C THR A 49 -0.22 -12.62 7.44
N ALA A 50 -0.60 -11.47 7.98
CA ALA A 50 -1.72 -11.37 8.93
C ALA A 50 -3.07 -11.79 8.30
N MET A 51 -3.27 -11.53 7.01
CA MET A 51 -4.46 -11.98 6.30
C MET A 51 -4.47 -13.50 6.09
N PHE A 52 -3.33 -14.12 5.83
CA PHE A 52 -3.23 -15.59 5.77
C PHE A 52 -3.54 -16.23 7.12
N GLU A 53 -3.05 -15.65 8.22
CA GLU A 53 -3.41 -16.08 9.57
C GLU A 53 -4.92 -15.94 9.84
N CYS A 54 -5.57 -14.89 9.32
CA CYS A 54 -7.02 -14.75 9.41
C CYS A 54 -7.79 -15.85 8.66
N VAL A 55 -7.24 -16.36 7.55
CA VAL A 55 -7.81 -17.52 6.84
C VAL A 55 -7.68 -18.77 7.71
N ASP A 56 -6.48 -19.02 8.26
CA ASP A 56 -6.19 -20.21 9.09
C ASP A 56 -7.05 -20.25 10.36
N THR A 57 -7.24 -19.09 10.97
CA THR A 57 -8.06 -18.92 12.18
C THR A 57 -9.55 -18.73 11.90
N LYS A 58 -9.97 -18.77 10.63
CA LYS A 58 -11.36 -18.58 10.19
C LYS A 58 -11.97 -17.29 10.75
N ASN A 59 -11.26 -16.17 10.57
CA ASN A 59 -11.66 -14.84 11.02
C ASN A 59 -11.94 -13.87 9.85
N PRO A 60 -13.12 -13.99 9.19
CA PRO A 60 -13.49 -13.12 8.08
C PRO A 60 -13.55 -11.63 8.44
N TYR A 61 -13.92 -11.30 9.68
CA TYR A 61 -13.99 -9.91 10.13
C TYR A 61 -12.61 -9.25 10.02
N ALA A 62 -11.61 -9.83 10.69
CA ALA A 62 -10.26 -9.32 10.70
C ALA A 62 -9.65 -9.33 9.30
N PHE A 63 -9.91 -10.40 8.52
CA PHE A 63 -9.50 -10.47 7.12
C PHE A 63 -10.02 -9.27 6.32
N LYS A 64 -11.32 -8.98 6.38
CA LYS A 64 -11.96 -7.88 5.63
C LYS A 64 -11.44 -6.50 6.07
N VAL A 65 -11.20 -6.29 7.36
CA VAL A 65 -10.55 -5.06 7.88
C VAL A 65 -9.13 -4.92 7.32
N LEU A 66 -8.31 -5.96 7.40
CA LEU A 66 -6.94 -5.94 6.88
C LEU A 66 -6.90 -5.77 5.36
N PHE A 67 -7.83 -6.39 4.64
CA PHE A 67 -7.89 -6.32 3.19
C PHE A 67 -8.16 -4.89 2.69
N ARG A 68 -8.99 -4.14 3.43
CA ARG A 68 -9.21 -2.71 3.18
C ARG A 68 -7.90 -1.93 3.28
N CYS A 69 -7.17 -2.13 4.38
CA CYS A 69 -5.88 -1.49 4.60
C CYS A 69 -4.87 -1.90 3.51
N PHE A 70 -4.83 -3.19 3.14
CA PHE A 70 -3.97 -3.71 2.09
C PHE A 70 -4.23 -3.04 0.74
N CYS A 71 -5.50 -2.90 0.34
CA CYS A 71 -5.88 -2.17 -0.87
C CYS A 71 -5.35 -0.72 -0.86
N GLU A 72 -5.39 0.00 0.27
CA GLU A 72 -4.85 1.37 0.37
C GLU A 72 -3.33 1.40 0.16
N HIS A 73 -2.63 0.43 0.73
CA HIS A 73 -1.17 0.33 0.60
C HIS A 73 -0.78 0.04 -0.84
N TYR A 74 -1.46 -0.92 -1.47
CA TYR A 74 -1.21 -1.27 -2.86
C TYR A 74 -1.52 -0.10 -3.82
N LEU A 75 -2.61 0.63 -3.60
CA LEU A 75 -2.95 1.79 -4.44
C LEU A 75 -1.95 2.93 -4.28
N LYS A 76 -1.50 3.21 -3.04
CA LYS A 76 -0.42 4.19 -2.81
C LYS A 76 0.87 3.77 -3.50
N PHE A 77 1.25 2.50 -3.40
CA PHE A 77 2.39 1.96 -4.14
C PHE A 77 2.23 2.15 -5.66
N THR A 78 1.08 1.77 -6.20
CA THR A 78 0.78 1.87 -7.64
C THR A 78 0.87 3.31 -8.13
N TYR A 79 0.37 4.26 -7.33
CA TYR A 79 0.51 5.69 -7.61
C TYR A 79 1.97 6.13 -7.65
N LEU A 80 2.77 5.79 -6.63
CA LEU A 80 4.20 6.10 -6.60
C LEU A 80 4.93 5.55 -7.83
N TRP A 81 4.71 4.28 -8.14
CA TRP A 81 5.32 3.62 -9.29
C TRP A 81 4.89 4.29 -10.61
N ALA A 82 3.61 4.60 -10.79
CA ALA A 82 3.10 5.25 -12.00
C ALA A 82 3.70 6.65 -12.20
N CYS A 83 3.73 7.47 -11.15
CA CYS A 83 4.41 8.77 -11.17
C CYS A 83 5.89 8.61 -11.51
N PHE A 84 6.58 7.64 -10.91
CA PHE A 84 7.99 7.39 -11.17
C PHE A 84 8.26 6.97 -12.62
N VAL A 85 7.46 6.06 -13.18
CA VAL A 85 7.61 5.60 -14.57
C VAL A 85 7.46 6.78 -15.56
N LYS A 86 6.54 7.69 -15.28
CA LYS A 86 6.25 8.87 -16.11
C LYS A 86 7.28 9.97 -15.96
N GLU A 87 7.60 10.34 -14.73
CA GLU A 87 8.40 11.53 -14.41
C GLU A 87 9.90 11.23 -14.30
N LYS A 88 10.26 9.99 -13.93
CA LYS A 88 11.65 9.56 -13.66
C LYS A 88 12.37 10.54 -12.73
N SER A 89 11.72 10.86 -11.61
CA SER A 89 12.21 11.83 -10.64
C SER A 89 12.01 11.35 -9.20
N ASP A 90 12.76 11.93 -8.27
CA ASP A 90 12.62 11.67 -6.82
C ASP A 90 11.49 12.51 -6.17
N ARG A 91 10.71 13.23 -7.00
CA ARG A 91 9.68 14.17 -6.55
C ARG A 91 8.56 13.45 -5.80
N VAL A 92 8.02 12.38 -6.37
CA VAL A 92 6.87 11.70 -5.76
C VAL A 92 7.22 11.07 -4.40
N GLY A 93 8.44 10.56 -4.24
CA GLY A 93 8.96 10.09 -2.95
C GLY A 93 9.15 11.24 -1.96
N SER A 94 9.68 12.38 -2.40
CA SER A 94 9.77 13.60 -1.59
C SER A 94 8.41 14.06 -1.10
N ASP A 95 7.44 14.18 -2.00
CA ASP A 95 6.07 14.59 -1.68
C ASP A 95 5.41 13.63 -0.69
N TYR A 96 5.63 12.32 -0.84
CA TYR A 96 5.09 11.30 0.06
C TYR A 96 5.61 11.47 1.48
N PHE A 97 6.93 11.53 1.68
CA PHE A 97 7.49 11.65 3.02
C PHE A 97 7.26 13.04 3.63
N SER A 98 7.34 14.10 2.85
CA SER A 98 7.16 15.47 3.35
C SER A 98 5.70 15.77 3.67
N PHE A 99 4.78 15.55 2.72
CA PHE A 99 3.41 16.04 2.86
C PHE A 99 2.51 15.08 3.63
N CYS A 100 2.64 13.76 3.42
CA CYS A 100 1.87 12.81 4.24
C CYS A 100 2.36 12.84 5.68
N GLY A 101 3.68 12.79 5.91
CA GLY A 101 4.25 12.84 7.26
C GLY A 101 3.89 14.11 8.02
N ALA A 102 3.92 15.27 7.36
CA ALA A 102 3.51 16.53 7.99
C ALA A 102 2.01 16.57 8.36
N VAL A 103 1.13 16.04 7.50
CA VAL A 103 -0.31 15.96 7.83
C VAL A 103 -0.57 14.98 8.97
N GLU A 104 0.09 13.82 8.96
CA GLU A 104 -0.03 12.84 10.07
C GLU A 104 0.44 13.46 11.40
N ALA A 105 1.53 14.22 11.39
CA ALA A 105 2.00 14.96 12.56
C ALA A 105 1.01 16.05 13.01
N GLN A 106 0.39 16.79 12.07
CA GLN A 106 -0.64 17.78 12.39
C GLN A 106 -1.86 17.13 13.05
N ASP A 107 -2.36 16.03 12.47
CA ASP A 107 -3.53 15.32 12.97
C ASP A 107 -3.27 14.72 14.37
N TYR A 108 -2.07 14.16 14.59
CA TYR A 108 -1.67 13.64 15.90
C TYR A 108 -1.64 14.74 16.98
N VAL A 109 -1.00 15.87 16.69
CA VAL A 109 -0.92 16.97 17.66
C VAL A 109 -2.30 17.60 17.90
N ALA A 110 -3.15 17.70 16.87
CA ALA A 110 -4.52 18.17 17.03
C ALA A 110 -5.34 17.23 17.93
N ALA A 111 -5.15 15.91 17.80
CA ALA A 111 -5.81 14.93 18.66
C ALA A 111 -5.37 15.06 20.13
N ILE A 112 -4.07 15.25 20.39
CA ILE A 112 -3.56 15.50 21.75
C ILE A 112 -4.15 16.79 22.32
N ALA A 113 -4.09 17.89 21.58
CA ALA A 113 -4.63 19.16 22.04
C ALA A 113 -6.14 19.09 22.33
N MET A 114 -6.88 18.30 21.54
CA MET A 114 -8.30 18.02 21.80
C MET A 114 -8.48 17.21 23.08
N ALA A 115 -7.73 16.13 23.28
CA ALA A 115 -7.83 15.27 24.46
C ALA A 115 -7.53 16.05 25.75
N GLU A 116 -6.48 16.86 25.75
CA GLU A 116 -6.09 17.68 26.90
C GLU A 116 -7.12 18.77 27.23
N ARG A 117 -7.72 19.39 26.22
CA ARG A 117 -8.85 20.32 26.43
C ARG A 117 -10.05 19.64 27.07
N LEU A 118 -10.35 18.39 26.70
CA LEU A 118 -11.40 17.60 27.34
C LEU A 118 -11.11 17.32 28.82
N LEU A 119 -9.82 17.28 29.20
CA LEU A 119 -9.37 17.13 30.57
C LEU A 119 -9.25 18.46 31.33
N GLY A 120 -9.54 19.59 30.67
CA GLY A 120 -9.44 20.93 31.26
C GLY A 120 -8.02 21.51 31.30
N ASN A 121 -7.05 20.88 30.62
CA ASN A 121 -5.68 21.37 30.55
C ASN A 121 -5.53 22.40 29.41
N GLU A 122 -4.75 23.45 29.65
CA GLU A 122 -4.29 24.34 28.59
C GLU A 122 -3.07 23.74 27.90
N VAL A 123 -3.17 23.49 26.60
CA VAL A 123 -2.05 23.00 25.80
C VAL A 123 -1.57 24.07 24.84
N VAL A 124 -0.30 24.45 24.98
CA VAL A 124 0.44 25.17 23.95
C VAL A 124 1.20 24.15 23.11
N ALA A 125 0.50 23.48 22.20
CA ALA A 125 1.13 22.52 21.31
C ALA A 125 1.85 23.28 20.19
N ASN A 126 3.19 23.16 20.13
CA ASN A 126 3.97 23.81 19.08
C ASN A 126 4.19 22.88 17.88
N THR A 127 3.11 22.51 17.20
CA THR A 127 3.12 21.70 15.98
C THR A 127 4.01 22.31 14.90
N ARG A 128 4.08 23.65 14.86
CA ARG A 128 4.80 24.39 13.82
C ARG A 128 6.31 24.15 13.90
N ASN A 129 6.88 24.10 15.10
CA ASN A 129 8.30 23.83 15.28
C ASN A 129 8.66 22.39 14.89
N ALA A 130 7.85 21.41 15.30
CA ALA A 130 8.07 20.01 14.92
C ALA A 130 7.98 19.80 13.40
N ILE A 131 7.02 20.45 12.72
CA ILE A 131 6.92 20.40 11.25
C ILE A 131 8.13 21.08 10.61
N ALA A 132 8.58 22.22 11.13
CA ALA A 132 9.75 22.91 10.61
C ALA A 132 11.05 22.07 10.72
N GLU A 133 11.18 21.30 11.80
CA GLU A 133 12.33 20.43 12.04
C GLU A 133 12.30 19.17 11.18
N PHE A 134 11.19 18.42 11.18
CA PHE A 134 11.12 17.11 10.52
C PHE A 134 10.65 17.16 9.06
N TYR A 135 9.91 18.21 8.69
CA TYR A 135 9.30 18.36 7.36
C TYR A 135 9.50 19.77 6.80
N PRO A 136 10.75 20.21 6.58
CA PRO A 136 11.07 21.59 6.23
C PRO A 136 10.39 22.07 4.93
N ASP A 137 10.13 21.18 3.98
CA ASP A 137 9.38 21.52 2.76
C ASP A 137 7.90 21.73 3.02
N ALA A 138 7.29 20.95 3.92
CA ALA A 138 5.91 21.13 4.33
C ALA A 138 5.72 22.41 5.18
N ALA A 139 6.75 22.81 5.94
CA ALA A 139 6.71 24.03 6.76
C ALA A 139 6.61 25.33 5.95
N LYS A 140 6.97 25.30 4.66
CA LYS A 140 6.85 26.41 3.71
C LYS A 140 5.43 26.60 3.20
N LEU A 141 4.56 25.61 3.40
CA LEU A 141 3.20 25.59 2.85
C LEU A 141 2.17 26.09 3.88
N SER A 142 1.11 26.71 3.39
CA SER A 142 -0.10 26.91 4.19
C SER A 142 -0.78 25.56 4.49
N ALA A 143 -1.59 25.51 5.56
CA ALA A 143 -2.37 24.31 5.89
C ALA A 143 -3.29 23.85 4.74
N ARG A 144 -3.81 24.81 3.94
CA ARG A 144 -4.64 24.51 2.77
C ARG A 144 -3.82 23.84 1.67
N GLU A 145 -2.65 24.38 1.34
CA GLU A 145 -1.76 23.81 0.32
C GLU A 145 -1.27 22.42 0.74
N LEU A 146 -0.88 22.26 2.00
CA LEU A 146 -0.44 20.97 2.54
C LEU A 146 -1.56 19.91 2.45
N LYS A 147 -2.79 20.27 2.80
CA LYS A 147 -3.96 19.38 2.65
C LYS A 147 -4.26 19.03 1.20
N GLN A 148 -4.05 19.96 0.27
CA GLN A 148 -4.23 19.72 -1.16
C GLN A 148 -3.15 18.77 -1.69
N LEU A 149 -1.88 19.01 -1.38
CA LEU A 149 -0.75 18.22 -1.85
C LEU A 149 -0.74 16.81 -1.24
N SER A 150 -0.94 16.68 0.06
CA SER A 150 -1.13 15.36 0.70
C SER A 150 -2.39 14.64 0.17
N GLY A 151 -3.40 15.39 -0.28
CA GLY A 151 -4.63 14.89 -0.87
C GLY A 151 -4.43 14.02 -2.10
N GLN A 152 -3.29 14.13 -2.79
CA GLN A 152 -2.96 13.29 -3.95
C GLN A 152 -2.76 11.81 -3.57
N PHE A 153 -2.37 11.53 -2.32
CA PHE A 153 -2.16 10.18 -1.80
C PHE A 153 -3.43 9.56 -1.19
N LYS A 154 -4.58 10.25 -1.29
CA LYS A 154 -5.87 9.71 -0.86
C LYS A 154 -6.43 8.79 -1.94
N TYR A 155 -7.04 7.69 -1.50
CA TYR A 155 -7.64 6.66 -2.34
C TYR A 155 -8.41 7.21 -3.56
N ARG A 156 -9.39 8.11 -3.34
CA ARG A 156 -10.23 8.65 -4.41
C ARG A 156 -9.43 9.43 -5.47
N THR A 157 -8.40 10.14 -5.03
CA THR A 157 -7.53 10.91 -5.94
C THR A 157 -6.64 9.97 -6.74
N ILE A 158 -6.06 8.95 -6.09
CA ILE A 158 -5.27 7.91 -6.75
C ILE A 158 -6.10 7.19 -7.82
N LEU A 159 -7.33 6.79 -7.50
CA LEU A 159 -8.18 6.12 -8.48
C LEU A 159 -8.47 6.97 -9.71
N ARG A 160 -8.77 8.26 -9.50
CA ARG A 160 -9.00 9.19 -10.62
C ARG A 160 -7.76 9.32 -11.48
N PHE A 161 -6.60 9.50 -10.85
CA PHE A 161 -5.32 9.54 -11.52
C PHE A 161 -5.06 8.27 -12.36
N LEU A 162 -5.24 7.08 -11.76
CA LEU A 162 -5.00 5.81 -12.46
C LEU A 162 -5.97 5.60 -13.63
N ALA A 163 -7.22 6.02 -13.49
CA ALA A 163 -8.21 5.96 -14.58
C ALA A 163 -7.82 6.87 -15.76
N ASP A 164 -7.24 8.05 -15.48
CA ASP A 164 -6.85 9.02 -16.50
C ASP A 164 -5.59 8.60 -17.27
N GLU A 165 -4.64 7.92 -16.62
CA GLU A 165 -3.34 7.55 -17.23
C GLU A 165 -3.42 6.41 -18.26
N ARG A 166 -4.59 5.77 -18.45
CA ARG A 166 -4.82 4.69 -19.43
C ARG A 166 -3.77 3.57 -19.41
N PHE A 167 -3.14 3.30 -18.26
CA PHE A 167 -2.18 2.21 -18.18
C PHE A 167 -2.86 0.88 -18.53
N ALA A 168 -2.17 0.01 -19.27
CA ALA A 168 -2.72 -1.26 -19.73
C ALA A 168 -3.18 -2.20 -18.59
N PHE A 169 -2.63 -2.05 -17.38
CA PHE A 169 -3.06 -2.81 -16.20
C PHE A 169 -4.29 -2.21 -15.48
N VAL A 170 -4.71 -0.99 -15.86
CA VAL A 170 -5.90 -0.28 -15.41
C VAL A 170 -7.04 -0.35 -16.44
N ALA A 171 -6.76 -0.93 -17.62
CA ALA A 171 -7.69 -0.98 -18.73
C ALA A 171 -8.95 -1.80 -18.38
N LYS A 172 -10.08 -1.44 -18.99
CA LYS A 172 -11.39 -2.07 -18.76
C LYS A 172 -11.37 -3.58 -19.01
N GLU A 173 -10.47 -4.05 -19.88
CA GLU A 173 -10.29 -5.46 -20.20
C GLU A 173 -9.46 -6.23 -19.15
N ARG A 174 -8.86 -5.54 -18.17
CA ARG A 174 -8.13 -6.16 -17.05
C ARG A 174 -8.86 -5.90 -15.73
N PRO A 175 -9.56 -6.92 -15.17
CA PRO A 175 -10.53 -6.76 -14.08
C PRO A 175 -9.95 -6.34 -12.73
N PHE A 176 -8.63 -6.23 -12.61
CA PHE A 176 -7.95 -6.08 -11.33
C PHE A 176 -8.34 -4.80 -10.55
N LEU A 177 -8.34 -3.62 -11.19
CA LEU A 177 -8.85 -2.40 -10.53
C LEU A 177 -10.38 -2.37 -10.46
N ALA A 178 -11.07 -3.00 -11.42
CA ALA A 178 -12.53 -3.12 -11.40
C ALA A 178 -13.02 -3.96 -10.22
N GLN A 179 -12.21 -4.87 -9.68
CA GLN A 179 -12.48 -5.64 -8.47
C GLN A 179 -12.07 -4.89 -7.20
N ILE A 180 -10.91 -4.23 -7.18
CA ILE A 180 -10.43 -3.51 -5.98
C ILE A 180 -11.37 -2.35 -5.61
N VAL A 181 -11.92 -1.61 -6.57
CA VAL A 181 -12.70 -0.39 -6.24
C VAL A 181 -14.04 -0.70 -5.53
N PRO A 182 -14.88 -1.63 -6.02
CA PRO A 182 -16.08 -2.05 -5.30
C PRO A 182 -15.75 -2.75 -3.97
N THR A 183 -14.75 -3.64 -3.97
CA THR A 183 -14.31 -4.34 -2.76
C THR A 183 -13.87 -3.35 -1.70
N TYR A 184 -13.02 -2.38 -2.05
CA TYR A 184 -12.65 -1.30 -1.15
C TYR A 184 -13.88 -0.62 -0.57
N ALA A 185 -14.81 -0.14 -1.40
CA ALA A 185 -15.99 0.58 -0.93
C ALA A 185 -16.83 -0.23 0.06
N LEU A 186 -17.08 -1.52 -0.22
CA LEU A 186 -17.80 -2.43 0.65
C LEU A 186 -17.07 -2.65 1.98
N LEU A 187 -15.75 -2.83 1.92
CA LEU A 187 -14.92 -3.06 3.10
C LEU A 187 -14.86 -1.85 4.06
N SER A 188 -15.34 -0.67 3.64
CA SER A 188 -15.39 0.52 4.51
C SER A 188 -16.26 0.32 5.74
N SER A 189 -17.32 -0.50 5.64
CA SER A 189 -18.20 -0.76 6.78
C SER A 189 -17.45 -1.50 7.89
N PHE A 190 -16.60 -2.45 7.53
CA PHE A 190 -15.87 -3.30 8.48
C PHE A 190 -14.90 -2.50 9.33
N VAL A 191 -14.14 -1.58 8.72
CA VAL A 191 -13.17 -0.73 9.44
C VAL A 191 -13.85 0.19 10.47
N HIS A 192 -15.09 0.60 10.23
CA HIS A 192 -15.81 1.55 11.08
C HIS A 192 -16.89 0.91 11.94
N GLY A 193 -17.02 -0.42 11.95
CA GLY A 193 -18.11 -1.12 12.64
C GLY A 193 -19.49 -0.68 12.15
N GLY A 194 -19.63 -0.39 10.86
CA GLY A 194 -20.87 0.09 10.28
C GLY A 194 -21.93 -1.02 10.17
N PRO A 195 -23.23 -0.67 10.04
CA PRO A 195 -24.34 -1.63 10.11
C PRO A 195 -24.34 -2.73 9.05
N TYR A 196 -23.70 -2.49 7.89
CA TYR A 196 -23.56 -3.51 6.85
C TYR A 196 -22.67 -4.67 7.33
N THR A 197 -21.70 -4.38 8.21
CA THR A 197 -20.86 -5.40 8.82
C THR A 197 -21.67 -6.38 9.67
N ASP A 198 -22.64 -5.89 10.45
CA ASP A 198 -23.50 -6.73 11.28
C ASP A 198 -24.32 -7.70 10.42
N LEU A 199 -24.79 -7.23 9.25
CA LEU A 199 -25.53 -8.05 8.30
C LEU A 199 -24.65 -9.19 7.71
N GLU A 200 -23.40 -8.90 7.38
CA GLU A 200 -22.48 -9.93 6.88
C GLU A 200 -21.99 -10.88 7.99
N MET A 201 -21.77 -10.37 9.20
CA MET A 201 -21.32 -11.16 10.35
C MET A 201 -22.26 -12.32 10.67
N ALA A 202 -23.57 -12.16 10.43
CA ALA A 202 -24.56 -13.24 10.57
C ALA A 202 -24.23 -14.47 9.71
N ASN A 203 -23.45 -14.30 8.63
CA ASN A 203 -23.10 -15.36 7.69
C ASN A 203 -21.65 -15.84 7.80
N PHE A 204 -20.84 -15.36 8.76
CA PHE A 204 -19.41 -15.71 8.83
C PHE A 204 -19.11 -17.18 9.12
N SER A 205 -20.09 -17.92 9.64
CA SER A 205 -19.97 -19.37 9.79
C SER A 205 -20.18 -20.14 8.48
N GLN A 206 -20.65 -19.48 7.42
CA GLN A 206 -20.90 -20.12 6.13
C GLN A 206 -19.57 -20.44 5.42
N PRO A 207 -19.40 -21.68 4.89
CA PRO A 207 -18.19 -22.06 4.16
C PRO A 207 -17.85 -21.15 2.97
N SER A 208 -18.87 -20.56 2.33
CA SER A 208 -18.69 -19.63 1.21
C SER A 208 -17.93 -18.35 1.59
N VAL A 209 -18.07 -17.87 2.83
CA VAL A 209 -17.35 -16.68 3.31
C VAL A 209 -15.87 -16.99 3.54
N ILE A 210 -15.57 -18.20 4.01
CA ILE A 210 -14.18 -18.65 4.16
C ILE A 210 -13.53 -18.82 2.79
N ALA A 211 -14.23 -19.44 1.84
CA ALA A 211 -13.77 -19.57 0.45
C ALA A 211 -13.54 -18.20 -0.22
N GLU A 212 -14.38 -17.19 0.09
CA GLU A 212 -14.16 -15.80 -0.37
C GLU A 212 -12.85 -15.23 0.20
N CYS A 213 -12.55 -15.49 1.48
CA CYS A 213 -11.29 -15.05 2.09
C CYS A 213 -10.07 -15.76 1.46
N GLU A 214 -10.18 -17.05 1.15
CA GLU A 214 -9.14 -17.81 0.44
C GLU A 214 -8.89 -17.23 -0.96
N SER A 215 -9.94 -16.99 -1.75
CA SER A 215 -9.80 -16.38 -3.08
C SER A 215 -9.21 -14.97 -3.00
N ASN A 216 -9.59 -14.17 -2.00
CA ASN A 216 -8.97 -12.87 -1.79
C ASN A 216 -7.50 -12.98 -1.35
N ALA A 217 -7.11 -14.06 -0.65
CA ALA A 217 -5.72 -14.30 -0.27
C ALA A 217 -4.82 -14.55 -1.50
N GLU A 218 -5.34 -15.23 -2.53
CA GLU A 218 -4.67 -15.40 -3.84
C GLU A 218 -4.36 -14.05 -4.47
N VAL A 219 -5.35 -13.15 -4.49
CA VAL A 219 -5.20 -11.78 -5.01
C VAL A 219 -4.16 -10.99 -4.20
N VAL A 220 -4.17 -11.12 -2.87
CA VAL A 220 -3.24 -10.43 -1.96
C VAL A 220 -1.81 -10.91 -2.15
N MET A 221 -1.60 -12.21 -2.42
CA MET A 221 -0.29 -12.77 -2.78
C MET A 221 0.21 -12.14 -4.09
N LEU A 222 -0.60 -12.17 -5.15
CA LEU A 222 -0.27 -11.58 -6.45
C LEU A 222 0.10 -10.10 -6.35
N MET A 223 -0.66 -9.35 -5.56
CA MET A 223 -0.42 -7.94 -5.29
C MET A 223 0.90 -7.72 -4.57
N SER A 224 1.20 -8.52 -3.55
CA SER A 224 2.45 -8.42 -2.78
C SER A 224 3.68 -8.74 -3.65
N ALA A 225 3.62 -9.80 -4.44
CA ALA A 225 4.66 -10.16 -5.39
C ALA A 225 4.88 -9.06 -6.45
N THR A 226 3.79 -8.45 -6.93
CA THR A 226 3.85 -7.34 -7.91
C THR A 226 4.53 -6.10 -7.32
N VAL A 227 4.25 -5.76 -6.06
CA VAL A 227 4.91 -4.63 -5.36
C VAL A 227 6.42 -4.80 -5.35
N PHE A 228 6.91 -5.99 -4.99
CA PHE A 228 8.34 -6.28 -5.01
C PHE A 228 8.92 -6.32 -6.42
N MET A 229 8.27 -7.02 -7.35
CA MET A 229 8.69 -7.13 -8.75
C MET A 229 8.89 -5.75 -9.40
N PHE A 230 7.92 -4.85 -9.23
CA PHE A 230 8.00 -3.50 -9.79
C PHE A 230 9.03 -2.63 -9.08
N THR A 231 9.23 -2.82 -7.78
CA THR A 231 10.30 -2.13 -7.03
C THR A 231 11.68 -2.57 -7.52
N ALA A 232 11.92 -3.88 -7.62
CA ALA A 232 13.16 -4.44 -8.13
C ALA A 232 13.42 -3.99 -9.58
N ALA A 233 12.41 -4.04 -10.45
CA ALA A 233 12.51 -3.56 -11.83
C ALA A 233 12.87 -2.06 -11.90
N ALA A 234 12.30 -1.24 -11.02
CA ALA A 234 12.57 0.19 -10.98
C ALA A 234 14.03 0.48 -10.56
N ILE A 235 14.52 -0.20 -9.52
CA ILE A 235 15.91 -0.04 -9.04
C ILE A 235 16.92 -0.56 -10.06
N SER A 236 16.61 -1.67 -10.75
CA SER A 236 17.51 -2.30 -11.73
C SER A 236 17.85 -1.41 -12.94
N ARG A 237 17.09 -0.33 -13.14
CA ARG A 237 17.38 0.67 -14.18
C ARG A 237 18.69 1.43 -13.93
N GLU A 238 19.07 1.60 -12.67
CA GLU A 238 20.33 2.22 -12.26
C GLU A 238 21.39 1.19 -11.84
N TYR A 239 20.96 0.00 -11.43
CA TYR A 239 21.81 -1.10 -10.96
C TYR A 239 21.53 -2.39 -11.76
N PRO A 240 22.10 -2.53 -12.98
CA PRO A 240 21.77 -3.60 -13.92
C PRO A 240 22.02 -5.02 -13.41
N GLU A 241 22.87 -5.19 -12.40
CA GLU A 241 23.09 -6.46 -11.69
C GLU A 241 21.79 -7.06 -11.12
N PHE A 242 20.76 -6.24 -10.88
CA PHE A 242 19.47 -6.67 -10.36
C PHE A 242 18.42 -7.00 -11.44
N ASN A 243 18.74 -6.84 -12.74
CA ASN A 243 17.79 -7.06 -13.84
C ASN A 243 17.14 -8.46 -13.86
N GLY A 244 17.78 -9.46 -13.24
CA GLY A 244 17.26 -10.82 -13.14
C GLY A 244 16.12 -11.00 -12.14
N ILE A 245 15.91 -10.08 -11.20
CA ILE A 245 14.96 -10.26 -10.09
C ILE A 245 13.52 -10.20 -10.59
N ALA A 246 13.13 -9.14 -11.30
CA ALA A 246 11.74 -8.97 -11.74
C ALA A 246 11.26 -10.10 -12.67
N PRO A 247 12.06 -10.58 -13.65
CA PRO A 247 11.71 -11.77 -14.43
C PRO A 247 11.51 -13.04 -13.59
N LYS A 248 12.32 -13.26 -12.54
CA LYS A 248 12.15 -14.39 -11.62
C LYS A 248 10.78 -14.32 -10.93
N VAL A 249 10.44 -13.18 -10.32
CA VAL A 249 9.14 -12.99 -9.65
C VAL A 249 7.97 -13.14 -10.64
N ASN A 250 8.08 -12.57 -11.83
CA ASN A 250 7.08 -12.71 -12.88
C ASN A 250 6.84 -14.17 -13.31
N SER A 251 7.89 -14.99 -13.30
CA SER A 251 7.76 -16.41 -13.64
C SER A 251 6.93 -17.18 -12.61
N ILE A 252 7.08 -16.85 -11.32
CA ILE A 252 6.29 -17.41 -10.22
C ILE A 252 4.82 -17.01 -10.38
N ILE A 253 4.56 -15.71 -10.56
CA ILE A 253 3.21 -15.17 -10.82
C ILE A 253 2.55 -15.87 -12.00
N LYS A 254 3.27 -16.04 -13.12
CA LYS A 254 2.73 -16.69 -14.31
C LYS A 254 2.39 -18.15 -14.11
N ARG A 255 3.23 -18.92 -13.39
CA ARG A 255 2.92 -20.31 -13.06
C ARG A 255 1.69 -20.41 -12.18
N PHE A 256 1.61 -19.54 -11.17
CA PHE A 256 0.45 -19.48 -10.28
C PHE A 256 -0.85 -19.22 -11.05
N VAL A 257 -0.88 -18.18 -11.90
CA VAL A 257 -2.08 -17.84 -12.69
C VAL A 257 -2.41 -18.89 -13.76
N ALA A 258 -1.41 -19.52 -14.38
CA ALA A 258 -1.62 -20.52 -15.42
C ALA A 258 -2.21 -21.83 -14.89
N ASP A 259 -1.98 -22.15 -13.61
CA ASP A 259 -2.56 -23.33 -12.97
C ASP A 259 -4.05 -23.13 -12.58
N GLU A 260 -4.59 -21.91 -12.71
CA GLU A 260 -6.00 -21.57 -12.42
C GLU A 260 -6.89 -21.51 -13.68
N THR A 261 -6.33 -21.71 -14.88
CA THR A 261 -7.03 -21.72 -16.18
C THR A 261 -7.01 -23.08 -16.86
#